data_AF-A0AA94KP57-F1
#
_entry.id   AF-A0AA94KP57-F1
#
_cell.length_a   1.000
_cell.length_b   1.000
_cell.length_c   1.000
_cell.angle_alpha   90.00
_cell.angle_beta   90.00
_cell.angle_gamma   90.00
#
_symmetry.space_group_name_H-M   'P 1'
#
loop_
_entity.id
_entity.type
_entity.pdbx_description
1 polymer ?
#
loop_
_entity_poly.entity_id
_entity_poly.type
_entity_poly.pdbx_seq_one_letter_code
_entity_poly.pdbx_strand_id
1 'polypeptide(L)'
;MAELFNLHSAPLTVTDAVTGKRITIQRGHSALVAGDFRDHLFVKAKLLRAEHDESDEALAQQNASETAVDIVALRTRYEEVLGKKAPSAAKAETLQKAIDEALAQQPDPSGSTAETE
;
A
#
# COMPACT_ATOMS: atom_id res chain seq x y z
N MET A 1 -21.41 9.66 -2.13
CA MET A 1 -21.10 10.65 -1.05
C MET A 1 -19.93 10.11 -0.26
N ALA A 2 -19.24 10.94 0.52
CA ALA A 2 -18.14 10.50 1.38
C ALA A 2 -18.50 10.77 2.85
N GLU A 3 -18.36 9.77 3.71
CA GLU A 3 -18.32 9.96 5.15
C GLU A 3 -16.91 10.39 5.57
N LEU A 4 -16.81 11.58 6.14
CA LEU A 4 -15.56 12.18 6.57
C LEU A 4 -15.46 12.12 8.09
N PHE A 5 -14.52 11.35 8.63
CA PHE A 5 -14.25 11.22 10.06
C PHE A 5 -12.99 11.98 10.47
N ASN A 6 -13.14 12.96 11.37
CA ASN A 6 -12.07 13.84 11.81
C ASN A 6 -11.18 13.19 12.87
N LEU A 7 -9.96 12.79 12.49
CA LEU A 7 -8.92 12.26 13.37
C LEU A 7 -8.00 13.37 13.92
N HIS A 8 -8.11 14.59 13.39
CA HIS A 8 -7.28 15.72 13.77
C HIS A 8 -7.67 16.27 15.15
N SER A 9 -6.75 16.98 15.80
CA SER A 9 -6.96 17.59 17.12
C SER A 9 -7.89 18.81 17.09
N ALA A 10 -8.05 19.43 15.92
CA ALA A 10 -8.86 20.63 15.71
C ALA A 10 -10.09 20.34 14.82
N PRO A 11 -11.16 21.14 14.91
CA PRO A 11 -12.30 21.04 14.00
C PRO A 11 -11.87 21.30 12.56
N LEU A 12 -12.38 20.49 11.63
CA LEU A 12 -12.11 20.60 10.20
C LEU A 12 -13.35 21.10 9.48
N THR A 13 -13.21 22.15 8.68
CA THR A 13 -14.31 22.65 7.83
C THR A 13 -14.08 22.20 6.40
N VAL A 14 -15.07 21.53 5.84
CA VAL A 14 -15.11 21.06 4.46
C VAL A 14 -16.28 21.69 3.74
N THR A 15 -16.18 21.81 2.42
CA THR A 15 -17.26 22.34 1.59
C THR A 15 -17.91 21.20 0.85
N ASP A 16 -19.22 21.08 1.00
CA ASP A 16 -20.03 20.14 0.25
C ASP A 16 -20.10 20.56 -1.22
N ALA A 17 -19.68 19.69 -2.13
CA ALA A 17 -19.54 20.00 -3.55
C ALA A 17 -20.88 20.17 -4.27
N VAL A 18 -21.97 19.59 -3.74
CA VAL A 18 -23.30 19.64 -4.36
C VAL A 18 -24.06 20.87 -3.89
N THR A 19 -24.04 21.13 -2.58
CA THR A 19 -24.81 22.21 -1.94
C THR A 19 -24.01 23.50 -1.76
N GLY A 20 -22.68 23.44 -1.91
CA GLY A 20 -21.77 24.54 -1.61
C GLY A 20 -21.70 24.90 -0.11
N LYS A 21 -22.33 24.11 0.76
CA LYS A 21 -22.43 24.40 2.19
C LYS A 21 -21.14 24.04 2.90
N ARG A 22 -20.71 24.91 3.81
CA ARG A 22 -19.57 24.64 4.69
C ARG A 22 -20.04 23.79 5.87
N ILE A 23 -19.44 22.62 6.02
CA ILE A 23 -19.72 21.66 7.08
C ILE A 23 -18.49 21.61 7.98
N THR A 24 -18.67 21.85 9.27
CA THR A 24 -17.60 21.77 10.26
C THR A 24 -17.72 20.48 11.06
N ILE A 25 -16.70 19.64 10.96
CA ILE A 25 -16.60 18.33 11.59
C ILE A 25 -15.75 18.48 12.85
N GLN A 26 -16.37 18.27 14.01
CA GLN A 26 -15.67 18.31 15.30
C GLN A 26 -14.69 17.14 15.42
N ARG A 27 -13.68 17.27 16.28
CA ARG A 27 -12.72 16.20 16.55
C ARG A 27 -13.45 14.92 16.98
N GLY A 28 -13.15 13.79 16.34
CA GLY A 28 -13.73 12.49 16.65
C GLY A 28 -15.18 12.32 16.18
N HIS A 29 -15.71 13.26 15.38
CA HIS A 29 -17.01 13.13 14.75
C HIS A 29 -16.88 12.83 13.24
N SER A 30 -17.92 12.24 12.68
CA SER A 30 -18.10 12.09 11.24
C SER A 30 -19.15 13.06 10.68
N ALA A 31 -19.04 13.36 9.39
CA ALA A 31 -20.11 13.98 8.62
C ALA A 31 -20.15 13.42 7.20
N LEU A 32 -21.36 13.21 6.68
CA LEU A 32 -21.60 12.91 5.28
C LEU A 32 -21.48 14.18 4.45
N VAL A 33 -20.55 14.16 3.49
CA VAL A 33 -20.25 15.30 2.63
C VAL A 33 -20.16 14.80 1.18
N ALA A 34 -20.84 15.49 0.28
CA ALA A 34 -20.69 15.23 -1.14
C ALA A 34 -19.39 15.85 -1.65
N GLY A 35 -18.57 15.05 -2.32
CA GLY A 35 -17.30 15.48 -2.90
C GLY A 35 -16.32 14.32 -3.08
N ASP A 36 -15.28 14.56 -3.88
CA ASP A 36 -14.11 13.69 -3.92
C ASP A 36 -13.07 14.22 -2.94
N PHE A 37 -12.74 13.42 -1.93
CA PHE A 37 -11.78 13.77 -0.88
C PHE A 37 -10.53 12.90 -0.93
N ARG A 38 -10.37 12.06 -1.97
CA ARG A 38 -9.25 11.12 -2.08
C ARG A 38 -7.92 11.86 -2.19
N ASP A 39 -7.90 13.00 -2.89
CA ASP A 39 -6.69 13.82 -3.03
C ASP A 39 -6.52 14.87 -1.89
N HIS A 40 -7.44 14.91 -0.92
CA HIS A 40 -7.45 15.97 0.08
C HIS A 40 -6.24 15.91 1.02
N LEU A 41 -5.64 17.07 1.34
CA LEU A 41 -4.42 17.17 2.14
C LEU A 41 -4.52 16.42 3.49
N PHE A 42 -5.65 16.57 4.19
CA PHE A 42 -5.86 15.91 5.48
C PHE A 42 -6.10 14.40 5.35
N VAL A 43 -6.60 13.94 4.19
CA VAL A 43 -6.77 12.50 3.91
C VAL A 43 -5.40 11.88 3.65
N LYS A 44 -4.58 12.50 2.80
CA LYS A 44 -3.18 12.09 2.56
C LYS A 44 -2.34 12.08 3.84
N ALA A 45 -2.54 13.05 4.72
CA ALA A 45 -1.85 13.12 6.01
C ALA A 45 -2.38 12.15 7.08
N LYS A 46 -3.40 11.32 6.76
CA LYS A 46 -4.09 10.42 7.71
C LYS A 46 -4.73 11.13 8.91
N LEU A 47 -5.10 12.40 8.74
CA LEU A 47 -5.76 13.25 9.73
C LEU A 47 -7.29 13.35 9.52
N LEU A 48 -7.76 12.92 8.36
CA LEU A 48 -9.17 12.80 8.01
C LEU A 48 -9.37 11.45 7.32
N ARG A 49 -10.25 10.59 7.84
CA ARG A 49 -10.63 9.37 7.14
C ARG A 49 -11.82 9.71 6.25
N ALA A 50 -11.71 9.41 4.95
CA ALA A 50 -12.80 9.54 4.00
C ALA A 50 -13.24 8.14 3.56
N GLU A 51 -14.40 7.69 4.03
CA GLU A 51 -15.04 6.46 3.57
C GLU A 51 -16.05 6.83 2.48
N HIS A 52 -15.93 6.23 1.31
CA HIS A 52 -16.85 6.49 0.21
C HIS A 52 -17.85 5.34 0.14
N ASP A 53 -19.14 5.65 0.16
CA ASP A 53 -20.22 4.66 0.02
C ASP A 53 -19.97 3.85 -1.27
N GLU A 54 -19.74 2.55 -1.10
CA GLU A 54 -18.95 1.72 -1.99
C GLU A 54 -19.74 1.29 -3.25
N SER A 55 -19.68 2.11 -4.30
CA SER A 55 -19.80 1.61 -5.68
C SER A 55 -18.43 1.45 -6.36
N ASP A 56 -17.35 1.45 -5.57
CA ASP A 56 -15.98 1.43 -6.07
C ASP A 56 -15.10 0.53 -5.19
N GLU A 57 -15.44 -0.75 -5.14
CA GLU A 57 -14.64 -1.85 -4.53
C GLU A 57 -13.25 -2.01 -5.19
N ALA A 58 -12.89 -1.19 -6.18
CA ALA A 58 -11.66 -1.31 -6.95
C ALA A 58 -10.45 -0.55 -6.37
N LEU A 59 -10.65 0.44 -5.49
CA LEU A 59 -9.58 1.37 -5.09
C LEU A 59 -9.08 1.23 -3.64
N ALA A 60 -9.78 0.48 -2.79
CA ALA A 60 -9.33 0.21 -1.41
C ALA A 60 -8.07 -0.67 -1.34
N GLN A 61 -7.73 -1.38 -2.42
CA GLN A 61 -6.50 -2.18 -2.50
C GLN A 61 -5.24 -1.39 -2.91
N GLN A 62 -5.35 -0.15 -3.41
CA GLN A 62 -4.19 0.58 -3.92
C GLN A 62 -3.45 1.45 -2.89
N ASN A 63 -4.07 1.80 -1.76
CA ASN A 63 -3.44 2.72 -0.78
C ASN A 63 -2.74 2.03 0.40
N ALA A 64 -2.53 0.71 0.33
CA ALA A 64 -1.72 -0.04 1.28
C ALA A 64 -0.30 -0.38 0.75
N SER A 65 0.04 -0.09 -0.50
CA SER A 65 1.25 -0.63 -1.14
C SER A 65 1.96 0.34 -2.08
N GLU A 66 2.23 1.60 -1.68
CA GLU A 66 3.09 2.47 -2.50
C GLU A 66 4.21 3.23 -1.76
N THR A 67 4.44 3.00 -0.47
CA THR A 67 5.67 3.50 0.19
C THR A 67 6.20 2.58 1.29
N ALA A 68 6.10 1.27 1.07
CA ALA A 68 6.96 0.33 1.76
C ALA A 68 7.46 -0.61 0.68
N VAL A 69 8.76 -0.57 0.38
CA VAL A 69 9.39 -1.63 -0.40
C VAL A 69 8.94 -2.93 0.25
N ASP A 70 8.17 -3.74 -0.48
CA ASP A 70 7.51 -4.93 0.05
C ASP A 70 8.58 -6.00 0.29
N ILE A 71 9.30 -5.85 1.40
CA ILE A 71 10.41 -6.71 1.83
C ILE A 71 9.93 -8.16 1.93
N VAL A 72 8.65 -8.36 2.24
CA VAL A 72 8.01 -9.68 2.26
C VAL A 72 8.03 -10.30 0.85
N ALA A 73 7.57 -9.55 -0.17
CA ALA A 73 7.62 -10.02 -1.55
C ALA A 73 9.05 -10.30 -2.03
N LEU A 74 10.02 -9.45 -1.63
CA LEU A 74 11.43 -9.68 -1.94
C LEU A 74 11.99 -10.93 -1.27
N ARG A 75 11.59 -11.21 -0.02
CA ARG A 75 12.02 -12.44 0.68
C ARG A 75 11.45 -13.67 0.02
N THR A 76 10.17 -13.66 -0.33
CA THR A 76 9.54 -14.76 -1.07
C THR A 76 10.28 -15.03 -2.38
N ARG A 77 10.55 -13.98 -3.17
CA ARG A 77 11.26 -14.13 -4.45
C ARG A 77 12.72 -14.59 -4.27
N TYR A 78 13.39 -14.15 -3.22
CA TYR A 78 14.72 -14.65 -2.86
C TYR A 78 14.69 -16.13 -2.48
N GLU A 79 13.71 -16.57 -1.70
CA GLU A 79 13.52 -17.96 -1.32
C GLU A 79 13.22 -18.86 -2.52
N GLU A 80 12.42 -18.38 -3.48
CA GLU A 80 12.13 -19.09 -4.72
C GLU A 80 13.35 -19.23 -5.63
N VAL A 81 14.12 -18.14 -5.82
CA VAL A 81 15.26 -18.14 -6.76
C VAL A 81 16.49 -18.84 -6.17
N LEU A 82 16.79 -18.65 -4.88
CA LEU A 82 17.97 -19.23 -4.24
C LEU A 82 17.68 -20.53 -3.46
N GLY A 83 16.40 -20.91 -3.30
CA GLY A 83 15.99 -22.10 -2.52
C GLY A 83 16.33 -22.02 -1.02
N LYS A 84 16.72 -20.84 -0.53
CA LYS A 84 17.21 -20.62 0.84
C LYS A 84 16.48 -19.47 1.49
N LYS A 85 16.14 -19.63 2.77
CA LYS A 85 15.45 -18.62 3.57
C LYS A 85 16.24 -17.32 3.62
N ALA A 86 15.66 -16.25 3.10
CA ALA A 86 16.25 -14.92 3.13
C ALA A 86 16.53 -14.51 4.59
N PRO A 87 17.76 -14.06 4.93
CA PRO A 87 18.05 -13.63 6.29
C PRO A 87 17.17 -12.44 6.67
N SER A 88 16.40 -12.57 7.76
CA SER A 88 15.44 -11.55 8.21
C SER A 88 16.08 -10.20 8.59
N ALA A 89 17.41 -10.16 8.73
CA ALA A 89 18.20 -8.96 8.97
C ALA A 89 18.69 -8.26 7.69
N ALA A 90 18.55 -8.87 6.51
CA ALA A 90 18.97 -8.25 5.26
C ALA A 90 18.00 -7.15 4.81
N LYS A 91 18.57 -6.05 4.33
CA LYS A 91 17.83 -4.91 3.78
C LYS A 91 17.28 -5.25 2.40
N ALA A 92 16.20 -4.56 2.01
CA ALA A 92 15.54 -4.73 0.72
C ALA A 92 16.51 -4.64 -0.47
N GLU A 93 17.44 -3.68 -0.44
CA GLU A 93 18.45 -3.49 -1.50
C GLU A 93 19.38 -4.69 -1.65
N THR A 94 19.77 -5.33 -0.54
CA THR A 94 20.61 -6.53 -0.55
C THR A 94 19.86 -7.74 -1.10
N LEU A 95 18.59 -7.89 -0.72
CA LEU A 95 17.73 -8.96 -1.24
C LEU A 95 17.50 -8.79 -2.73
N GLN A 96 17.16 -7.57 -3.18
CA GLN A 96 16.96 -7.26 -4.59
C GLN A 96 18.21 -7.54 -5.42
N LYS A 97 19.39 -7.11 -4.95
CA LYS A 97 20.65 -7.34 -5.66
C LYS A 97 21.00 -8.83 -5.75
N ALA A 98 20.77 -9.58 -4.68
CA ALA A 98 21.04 -11.02 -4.69
C ALA A 98 20.04 -11.83 -5.52
N ILE A 99 18.77 -11.40 -5.59
CA ILE A 99 17.78 -11.96 -6.52
C ILE A 99 18.22 -11.70 -7.96
N ASP A 100 18.61 -10.46 -8.27
CA ASP A 100 19.06 -10.07 -9.62
C ASP A 100 20.33 -10.82 -10.02
N GLU A 101 21.30 -10.94 -9.11
CA GLU A 101 22.54 -11.70 -9.33
C GLU A 101 22.26 -13.20 -9.49
N ALA A 102 21.36 -13.79 -8.71
CA ALA A 102 20.99 -15.20 -8.87
C ALA A 102 20.23 -15.45 -10.16
N LEU A 103 19.31 -14.56 -10.56
CA LEU A 103 18.63 -14.62 -11.86
C LEU A 103 19.62 -14.48 -13.02
N ALA A 104 20.60 -13.60 -12.90
CA ALA A 104 21.67 -13.44 -13.89
C ALA A 104 22.65 -14.63 -13.91
N GLN A 105 22.78 -15.35 -12.79
CA GLN A 105 23.63 -16.53 -12.65
C GLN A 105 22.91 -17.85 -12.93
N GLN A 106 21.58 -17.90 -13.07
CA GLN A 106 20.86 -19.12 -13.47
C GLN A 106 21.21 -19.42 -14.94
N PRO A 107 22.05 -20.45 -15.22
CA PRO A 107 22.12 -21.01 -16.55
C PRO A 107 20.85 -21.87 -16.74
N ASP A 108 20.39 -22.02 -17.97
CA ASP A 108 19.25 -22.85 -18.35
C ASP A 108 19.17 -24.17 -17.54
N PRO A 109 17.99 -24.57 -17.02
CA PRO A 109 17.78 -25.91 -16.51
C PRO A 109 17.65 -26.86 -17.71
N SER A 110 18.77 -27.19 -18.35
CA SER A 110 18.90 -28.33 -19.25
C SER A 110 20.14 -29.11 -18.88
N GLY A 111 19.95 -30.00 -17.92
CA GLY A 111 20.99 -30.88 -17.40
C GLY A 111 20.43 -31.98 -16.51
N SER A 112 19.36 -32.66 -16.96
CA SER A 112 19.22 -34.11 -16.72
C SER A 112 20.58 -34.76 -16.99
N THR A 113 21.17 -35.66 -16.21
CA THR A 113 20.69 -36.74 -15.34
C THR A 113 21.94 -37.22 -14.59
N ALA A 114 21.90 -37.45 -13.28
CA ALA A 114 22.01 -38.78 -12.67
C ALA A 114 22.97 -39.75 -13.38
N GLU A 115 24.17 -39.94 -12.84
CA GLU A 115 24.86 -41.24 -12.85
C GLU A 115 25.44 -41.50 -11.46
N THR A 116 24.89 -42.55 -10.85
CA THR A 116 25.26 -43.16 -9.58
C THR A 116 26.39 -44.17 -9.86
N GLU A 117 27.44 -44.17 -9.04
CA GLU A 117 28.47 -45.22 -9.00
C GLU A 117 27.95 -46.56 -8.45
#